data_AF-A0A7S1E943-F1
#
_entry.id   AF-A0A7S1E943-F1
#
_cell.length_a   1.000
_cell.length_b   1.000
_cell.length_c   1.000
_cell.angle_alpha   90.00
_cell.angle_beta   90.00
_cell.angle_gamma   90.00
#
_symmetry.space_group_name_H-M   'P 1'
#
loop_
_entity.id
_entity.type
_entity.pdbx_description
1 polymer ?
#
loop_
_entity_poly.entity_id
_entity_poly.type
_entity_poly.pdbx_seq_one_letter_code
_entity_poly.pdbx_strand_id
1 'polypeptide(L)'
;SVLVEGCVAKLQKKKKEFVDKYITLSVKSSEEVGDGEDRQGVDFCYLIEVYQSKEGCEGDAQPDERVHVTGAAVKFVQGTVFTVKTTADLNKKALTHFLSTNTVDEARSWLEALEMVPDCTVDWVGNEGVSLQA
;
A
#
# COMPACT_ATOMS: atom_id res chain seq x y z
N SER A 1 -11.97 8.81 -0.14
CA SER A 1 -11.72 8.93 1.32
C SER A 1 -10.38 8.27 1.64
N VAL A 2 -9.57 8.82 2.55
CA VAL A 2 -8.31 8.20 2.99
C VAL A 2 -8.58 7.32 4.22
N LEU A 3 -8.10 6.08 4.22
CA LEU A 3 -8.23 5.12 5.33
C LEU A 3 -7.04 5.23 6.30
N VAL A 4 -5.83 5.34 5.75
CA VAL A 4 -4.59 5.59 6.49
C VAL A 4 -3.61 6.31 5.58
N GLU A 5 -2.77 7.16 6.17
CA GLU A 5 -1.69 7.83 5.47
C GLU A 5 -0.53 8.10 6.41
N GLY A 6 0.67 8.29 5.85
CA GLY A 6 1.82 8.67 6.65
C GLY A 6 3.13 8.62 5.88
N CYS A 7 4.19 9.05 6.56
CA CYS A 7 5.55 8.86 6.07
C CYS A 7 5.95 7.39 6.28
N VAL A 8 6.17 6.68 5.18
CA VAL A 8 6.50 5.25 5.17
C VAL A 8 7.72 5.06 4.29
N ALA A 9 8.74 4.40 4.82
CA ALA A 9 9.90 4.04 4.05
C ALA A 9 9.58 2.86 3.13
N LYS A 10 9.78 3.03 1.83
CA LYS A 10 9.53 2.01 0.82
C LYS A 10 10.84 1.48 0.25
N LEU A 11 11.02 0.15 0.21
CA LEU A 11 12.23 -0.47 -0.33
C LEU A 11 12.34 -0.25 -1.85
N GLN A 12 13.37 0.47 -2.29
CA GLN A 12 13.75 0.56 -3.69
C GLN A 12 14.58 -0.65 -4.08
N LYS A 13 13.93 -1.69 -4.62
CA LYS A 13 14.58 -2.97 -4.97
C LYS A 13 15.86 -2.85 -5.80
N LYS A 14 15.92 -1.90 -6.73
CA LYS A 14 17.11 -1.68 -7.59
C LYS A 14 18.32 -1.19 -6.80
N LYS A 15 18.09 -0.33 -5.81
CA LYS A 15 19.14 0.29 -4.98
C LYS A 15 19.36 -0.45 -3.65
N LYS A 16 18.44 -1.35 -3.29
CA LYS A 16 18.42 -2.10 -2.02
C LYS A 16 18.44 -1.18 -0.79
N GLU A 17 17.80 -0.03 -0.90
CA GLU A 17 17.68 0.96 0.18
C GLU A 17 16.20 1.28 0.44
N PHE A 18 15.86 1.57 1.69
CA PHE A 18 14.57 2.14 2.05
C PHE A 18 14.62 3.64 1.80
N VAL A 19 13.58 4.17 1.14
CA VAL A 19 13.45 5.60 0.87
C VAL A 19 12.12 6.08 1.41
N ASP A 20 12.15 7.15 2.19
CA ASP A 20 10.97 7.76 2.76
C ASP A 20 10.06 8.30 1.66
N LYS A 21 8.77 8.00 1.81
CA LYS A 21 7.70 8.43 0.93
C LYS A 21 6.50 8.82 1.76
N TYR A 22 5.69 9.71 1.23
CA TYR A 22 4.36 9.91 1.77
C TYR A 22 3.42 8.95 1.05
N ILE A 23 2.77 8.06 1.80
CA ILE A 23 1.92 7.01 1.24
C ILE A 23 0.53 7.16 1.82
N THR A 24 -0.48 7.07 0.96
CA THR A 24 -1.89 7.01 1.37
C THR A 24 -2.49 5.68 0.94
N LEU A 25 -3.38 5.12 1.76
CA LEU A 25 -4.34 4.11 1.36
C LEU A 25 -5.71 4.78 1.31
N SER A 26 -6.34 4.79 0.15
CA SER A 26 -7.59 5.50 -0.06
C SER A 26 -8.61 4.69 -0.85
N VAL A 27 -9.86 5.05 -0.66
CA VAL A 27 -11.02 4.56 -1.39
C VAL A 27 -11.42 5.61 -2.42
N LYS A 28 -11.50 5.23 -3.69
CA LYS A 28 -11.94 6.07 -4.81
C LYS A 28 -13.20 5.47 -5.43
N SER A 29 -14.14 6.34 -5.79
CA SER A 29 -15.45 6.01 -6.37
C SER A 29 -15.44 5.79 -7.88
N SER A 30 -14.30 5.98 -8.54
CA SER A 30 -14.13 5.73 -9.96
C SER A 30 -12.65 5.87 -10.31
N GLU A 31 -12.06 4.87 -10.95
CA GLU A 31 -10.73 4.97 -11.55
C GLU A 31 -10.71 4.29 -12.92
N GLU A 32 -9.96 4.88 -13.86
CA GLU A 32 -9.67 4.25 -15.15
C GLU A 32 -8.44 3.36 -14.97
N VAL A 33 -8.63 2.03 -15.07
CA VAL A 33 -7.54 1.06 -14.95
C VAL A 33 -7.17 0.56 -16.34
N GLY A 34 -5.89 0.75 -16.73
CA GLY A 34 -5.34 0.32 -18.03
C GLY A 34 -4.65 1.45 -18.81
N ASP A 35 -3.75 1.09 -19.73
CA ASP A 35 -3.17 2.03 -20.71
C ASP A 35 -3.81 1.76 -22.09
N GLY A 36 -4.27 2.80 -22.80
CA GLY A 36 -4.77 2.65 -24.19
C GLY A 36 -6.24 2.27 -24.33
N GLU A 37 -6.58 1.40 -25.28
CA GLU A 37 -7.96 1.02 -25.64
C GLU A 37 -8.60 0.02 -24.65
N ASP A 38 -7.81 -0.60 -23.77
CA ASP A 38 -8.26 -1.60 -22.79
C ASP A 38 -8.68 -0.98 -21.43
N ARG A 39 -9.14 0.27 -21.42
CA ARG A 39 -9.57 0.95 -20.18
C ARG A 39 -10.82 0.27 -19.62
N GLN A 40 -10.67 -0.40 -18.48
CA GLN A 40 -11.80 -0.81 -17.65
C GLN A 40 -12.06 0.26 -16.60
N GLY A 41 -13.27 0.83 -16.62
CA GLY A 41 -13.74 1.65 -15.52
C GLY A 41 -14.02 0.75 -14.33
N VAL A 42 -13.38 1.03 -13.20
CA VAL A 42 -13.70 0.36 -11.94
C VAL A 42 -14.51 1.36 -11.10
N ASP A 43 -15.77 1.02 -10.82
CA ASP A 43 -16.72 1.85 -10.06
C ASP A 43 -16.29 2.07 -8.60
N PHE A 44 -15.34 1.27 -8.09
CA PHE A 44 -14.83 1.42 -6.73
C PHE A 44 -13.48 0.72 -6.56
N CYS A 45 -12.46 1.41 -6.07
CA CYS A 45 -11.16 0.80 -5.83
C CYS A 45 -10.46 1.30 -4.57
N TYR A 46 -9.66 0.40 -4.00
CA TYR A 46 -8.73 0.69 -2.92
C TYR A 46 -7.33 0.85 -3.50
N LEU A 47 -6.76 2.02 -3.31
CA LEU A 47 -5.48 2.41 -3.88
C LEU A 47 -4.48 2.75 -2.80
N ILE A 48 -3.28 2.21 -2.95
CA ILE A 48 -2.08 2.82 -2.37
C ILE A 48 -1.54 3.83 -3.37
N GLU A 49 -1.45 5.10 -2.96
CA GLU A 49 -0.83 6.18 -3.74
C GLU A 49 0.49 6.60 -3.06
N VAL A 50 1.58 6.64 -3.83
CA VAL A 50 2.92 6.96 -3.34
C VAL A 50 3.35 8.32 -3.86
N TYR A 51 3.69 9.23 -2.94
CA TYR A 51 4.14 10.58 -3.24
C TYR A 51 5.58 10.78 -2.75
N GLN A 52 6.28 11.74 -3.37
CA GLN A 52 7.61 12.16 -2.91
C GLN A 52 7.57 12.74 -1.49
N SER A 53 6.54 13.52 -1.17
CA SER A 53 6.38 14.15 0.14
C SER A 53 4.90 14.42 0.46
N LYS A 54 4.63 14.80 1.72
CA LYS A 54 3.30 15.16 2.19
C LYS A 54 2.77 16.41 1.48
N GLU A 55 3.61 17.42 1.30
CA GLU A 55 3.25 18.66 0.62
C GLU A 55 2.85 18.40 -0.84
N GLY A 56 3.50 17.43 -1.50
CA GLY A 56 3.10 17.01 -2.84
C GLY A 56 1.70 16.39 -2.85
N CYS A 57 1.38 15.54 -1.87
CA CYS A 57 0.06 14.94 -1.75
C CYS A 57 -1.03 15.99 -1.48
N GLU A 58 -0.78 16.92 -0.56
CA GLU A 58 -1.74 17.97 -0.18
C GLU A 58 -1.90 19.05 -1.26
N GLY A 59 -0.87 19.26 -2.08
CA GLY A 59 -0.86 20.22 -3.19
C GLY A 59 -1.37 19.66 -4.52
N ASP A 60 -2.13 18.56 -4.51
CA ASP A 60 -2.69 17.90 -5.69
C ASP A 60 -1.64 17.44 -6.74
N ALA A 61 -0.40 17.19 -6.32
CA ALA A 61 0.59 16.59 -7.22
C ALA A 61 0.14 15.17 -7.61
N GLN A 62 0.51 14.73 -8.81
CA GLN A 62 0.26 13.33 -9.20
C GLN A 62 1.16 12.40 -8.37
N PRO A 63 0.64 11.26 -7.88
CA PRO A 63 1.46 10.25 -7.22
C PRO A 63 2.47 9.66 -8.22
N ASP A 64 3.65 9.33 -7.71
CA ASP A 64 4.69 8.62 -8.48
C ASP A 64 4.23 7.20 -8.87
N GLU A 65 3.37 6.61 -8.04
CA GLU A 65 2.91 5.24 -8.17
C GLU A 65 1.49 5.11 -7.63
N ARG A 66 0.62 4.43 -8.38
CA ARG A 66 -0.71 3.98 -7.93
C ARG A 66 -0.75 2.46 -7.94
N VAL A 67 -1.24 1.87 -6.85
CA VAL A 67 -1.22 0.42 -6.65
C VAL A 67 -2.60 -0.02 -6.19
N HIS A 68 -3.27 -0.87 -6.97
CA HIS A 68 -4.52 -1.50 -6.56
C HIS A 68 -4.23 -2.61 -5.55
N VAL A 69 -4.93 -2.57 -4.42
CA VAL A 69 -4.69 -3.50 -3.30
C VAL A 69 -5.86 -4.44 -2.99
N THR A 70 -6.96 -4.38 -3.76
CA THR A 70 -8.02 -5.40 -3.68
C THR A 70 -7.43 -6.78 -3.95
N GLY A 71 -7.72 -7.76 -3.08
CA GLY A 71 -7.16 -9.11 -3.20
C GLY A 71 -5.68 -9.23 -2.81
N ALA A 72 -5.05 -8.19 -2.26
CA ALA A 72 -3.63 -8.24 -1.92
C ALA A 72 -3.35 -9.16 -0.73
N ALA A 73 -2.19 -9.80 -0.75
CA ALA A 73 -1.66 -10.53 0.40
C ALA A 73 -0.71 -9.62 1.18
N VAL A 74 -1.10 -9.29 2.40
CA VAL A 74 -0.35 -8.42 3.32
C VAL A 74 0.25 -9.29 4.41
N LYS A 75 1.48 -8.97 4.80
CA LYS A 75 2.19 -9.72 5.83
C LYS A 75 3.04 -8.80 6.69
N PHE A 76 2.88 -8.89 8.01
CA PHE A 76 3.85 -8.39 8.97
C PHE A 76 5.14 -9.19 8.86
N VAL A 77 6.29 -8.50 8.83
CA VAL A 77 7.61 -9.15 8.69
C VAL A 77 8.32 -9.18 10.03
N GLN A 78 8.65 -7.99 10.56
CA GLN A 78 9.34 -7.79 11.84
C GLN A 78 9.38 -6.30 12.20
N GLY A 79 9.44 -5.95 13.48
CA GLY A 79 9.58 -4.56 13.93
C GLY A 79 8.48 -3.66 13.38
N THR A 80 8.85 -2.73 12.48
CA THR A 80 7.92 -1.81 11.79
C THR A 80 7.70 -2.15 10.32
N VAL A 81 8.22 -3.30 9.86
CA VAL A 81 8.24 -3.71 8.47
C VAL A 81 7.07 -4.64 8.15
N PHE A 82 6.38 -4.35 7.06
CA PHE A 82 5.35 -5.19 6.47
C PHE A 82 5.45 -5.19 4.95
N THR A 83 4.80 -6.15 4.32
CA THR A 83 4.72 -6.25 2.86
C THR A 83 3.30 -6.22 2.36
N VAL A 84 3.10 -5.64 1.18
CA VAL A 84 1.85 -5.71 0.41
C VAL A 84 2.16 -6.37 -0.93
N LYS A 85 1.61 -7.57 -1.17
CA LYS A 85 1.74 -8.29 -2.43
C LYS A 85 0.45 -8.19 -3.23
N THR A 86 0.48 -7.47 -4.33
CA THR A 86 -0.69 -7.26 -5.19
C THR A 86 -0.96 -8.42 -6.16
N THR A 87 -2.17 -8.46 -6.68
CA THR A 87 -2.57 -9.33 -7.80
C THR A 87 -2.29 -8.64 -9.15
N ALA A 88 -2.29 -9.44 -10.22
CA ALA A 88 -2.15 -8.93 -11.59
C ALA A 88 -3.50 -8.52 -12.23
N ASP A 89 -4.61 -8.73 -11.56
CA ASP A 89 -5.94 -8.52 -12.15
C ASP A 89 -6.24 -7.02 -12.31
N LEU A 90 -5.82 -6.21 -11.34
CA LEU A 90 -6.01 -4.75 -11.33
C LEU A 90 -4.70 -3.96 -11.44
N ASN A 91 -3.57 -4.66 -11.53
CA ASN A 91 -2.25 -4.05 -11.71
C ASN A 91 -1.58 -4.66 -12.94
N LYS A 92 -0.72 -3.89 -13.63
CA LYS A 92 0.04 -4.40 -14.80
C LYS A 92 0.79 -5.72 -14.54
N LYS A 93 1.17 -5.97 -13.29
CA LYS A 93 1.75 -7.22 -12.79
C LYS A 93 1.63 -7.30 -11.28
N ALA A 94 1.61 -8.52 -10.74
CA ALA A 94 1.74 -8.76 -9.31
C ALA A 94 3.11 -8.26 -8.79
N LEU A 95 3.09 -7.46 -7.73
CA LEU A 95 4.29 -6.90 -7.11
C LEU A 95 4.22 -6.99 -5.60
N THR A 96 5.36 -7.29 -4.96
CA THR A 96 5.53 -7.17 -3.51
C THR A 96 6.21 -5.85 -3.18
N HIS A 97 5.52 -5.01 -2.43
CA HIS A 97 6.01 -3.77 -1.85
C HIS A 97 6.48 -4.06 -0.42
N PHE A 98 7.69 -3.62 -0.06
CA PHE A 98 8.19 -3.68 1.31
C PHE A 98 8.13 -2.28 1.89
N LEU A 99 7.42 -2.15 3.01
CA LEU A 99 7.08 -0.91 3.66
C LEU A 99 7.55 -0.97 5.11
N SER A 100 8.02 0.16 5.64
CA SER A 100 8.47 0.29 7.01
C SER A 100 7.97 1.62 7.57
N THR A 101 7.30 1.58 8.73
CA THR A 101 6.88 2.78 9.46
C THR A 101 7.94 3.18 10.50
N ASN A 102 7.74 4.31 11.17
CA ASN A 102 8.63 4.78 12.23
C ASN A 102 8.35 4.07 13.55
N THR A 103 7.08 3.71 13.78
CA THR A 103 6.66 3.03 15.01
C THR A 103 5.87 1.76 14.72
N VAL A 104 5.85 0.86 15.72
CA VAL A 104 5.07 -0.38 15.66
C VAL A 104 3.56 -0.08 15.63
N ASP A 105 3.12 0.96 16.34
CA ASP A 105 1.72 1.37 16.34
C ASP A 105 1.28 1.89 14.97
N GLU A 106 2.13 2.63 14.27
CA GLU A 106 1.87 2.99 12.87
C GLU A 106 1.77 1.74 11.98
N ALA A 107 2.67 0.77 12.12
CA ALA A 107 2.59 -0.48 11.35
C ALA A 107 1.27 -1.21 11.63
N ARG A 108 0.84 -1.26 12.90
CA ARG A 108 -0.45 -1.84 13.28
C ARG A 108 -1.60 -1.11 12.57
N SER A 109 -1.67 0.22 12.65
CA SER A 109 -2.71 1.00 11.98
C SER A 109 -2.77 0.75 10.47
N TRP A 110 -1.61 0.57 9.81
CA TRP A 110 -1.55 0.21 8.39
C TRP A 110 -2.12 -1.19 8.11
N LEU A 111 -1.76 -2.18 8.93
CA LEU A 111 -2.28 -3.54 8.80
C LEU A 111 -3.80 -3.59 9.04
N GLU A 112 -4.30 -2.90 10.08
CA GLU A 112 -5.75 -2.77 10.35
C GLU A 112 -6.49 -2.13 9.18
N ALA A 113 -5.92 -1.06 8.60
CA ALA A 113 -6.53 -0.41 7.46
C ALA A 113 -6.56 -1.29 6.20
N LEU A 114 -5.55 -2.14 6.02
CA LEU A 114 -5.49 -3.10 4.91
C LEU A 114 -6.46 -4.28 5.11
N GLU A 115 -6.79 -4.66 6.35
CA GLU A 115 -7.86 -5.65 6.62
C GLU A 115 -9.24 -5.16 6.19
N MET A 116 -9.46 -3.85 6.15
CA MET A 116 -10.73 -3.28 5.65
C MET A 116 -10.87 -3.35 4.13
N VAL A 117 -9.79 -3.70 3.40
CA VAL A 117 -9.82 -3.80 1.94
C VAL A 117 -10.44 -5.15 1.52
N PRO A 118 -11.42 -5.18 0.62
CA PRO A 118 -12.04 -6.41 0.13
C PRO A 118 -11.01 -7.40 -0.42
N ASP A 119 -11.22 -8.67 -0.05
CA ASP A 119 -10.39 -9.82 -0.44
C ASP A 119 -8.91 -9.72 -0.05
N CYS A 120 -8.54 -8.70 0.72
CA CYS A 120 -7.19 -8.53 1.23
C CYS A 120 -6.99 -9.47 2.43
N THR A 121 -5.89 -10.22 2.43
CA THR A 121 -5.54 -11.10 3.56
C THR A 121 -4.38 -10.49 4.33
N VAL A 122 -4.49 -10.39 5.65
CA VAL A 122 -3.41 -9.86 6.51
C VAL A 122 -2.87 -10.96 7.41
N ASP A 123 -1.59 -11.30 7.22
CA ASP A 123 -0.84 -12.15 8.14
C ASP A 123 -0.16 -11.28 9.20
N TRP A 124 -0.69 -11.35 10.43
CA TRP A 124 -0.21 -10.59 11.58
C TRP A 124 1.05 -11.15 12.23
N VAL A 125 1.46 -12.36 11.85
CA VAL A 125 2.58 -13.07 12.48
C VAL A 125 3.85 -12.88 11.66
N GLY A 126 4.83 -12.25 12.29
CA GLY A 126 6.14 -11.98 11.72
C GLY A 126 6.97 -13.25 11.53
N ASN A 127 8.11 -13.11 10.86
CA ASN A 127 9.00 -14.23 10.56
C ASN A 127 9.56 -14.92 11.82
N GLU A 128 9.59 -14.22 12.96
CA GLU A 128 10.05 -14.74 14.26
C GLU A 128 8.90 -15.22 15.17
N GLY A 129 7.68 -15.29 14.64
CA GLY A 129 6.50 -15.69 15.43
C GLY A 129 5.92 -14.59 16.32
N VAL A 130 6.48 -13.38 16.29
CA VAL A 130 5.94 -12.20 16.96
C VAL A 130 4.69 -11.73 16.23
N SER A 131 3.58 -11.55 16.95
CA SER A 131 2.34 -11.00 16.41
C SER A 131 2.23 -9.50 16.70
N LEU A 132 1.70 -8.73 15.74
CA LEU A 132 1.22 -7.36 15.99
C LEU A 132 -0.27 -7.26 16.28
N GLN A 133 -1.00 -8.38 16.18
CA GLN A 133 -2.41 -8.47 16.55
C GLN A 133 -2.52 -8.39 18.08
N ALA A 134 -3.30 -7.43 18.57
CA ALA A 134 -3.49 -7.15 19.99
C ALA A 134 -4.15 -8.31 20.75
#